data_AF-A0A6L9EPE7-F1
#
_entry.id   AF-A0A6L9EPE7-F1
#
_cell.length_a   1.000
_cell.length_b   1.000
_cell.length_c   1.000
_cell.angle_alpha   90.00
_cell.angle_beta   90.00
_cell.angle_gamma   90.00
#
_symmetry.space_group_name_H-M   'P 1'
#
loop_
_entity.id
_entity.type
_entity.pdbx_description
1 polymer ?
#
loop_
_entity_poly.entity_id
_entity_poly.type
_entity_poly.pdbx_seq_one_letter_code
_entity_poly.pdbx_strand_id
1 'polypeptide(L)'
;MNKDTQEISNGNFNFDVSVKSNDEIGELAQSFEMMKIKIKNQIDTIKKDRDNLIKSESHRKVFYDNVTHEIKTPLTIIDGYAQMILDEEGQEENIVIKAASKIKNESNKLINMIIDILNLSKLESKSSNDLKEKIDVKMMIENICCQISIKAKKYEISIEKQLEDTFMYMQIVMT
;
A
#
# COMPACT_ATOMS: atom_id res chain seq x y z
N MET A 1 23.46 -31.93 31.09
CA MET A 1 23.82 -32.18 29.67
C MET A 1 22.83 -33.09 28.94
N ASN A 2 22.70 -34.40 29.20
CA ASN A 2 21.75 -35.24 28.42
C ASN A 2 20.29 -34.76 28.45
N LYS A 3 19.80 -34.31 29.60
CA LYS A 3 18.45 -33.74 29.75
C LYS A 3 18.30 -32.45 28.94
N ASP A 4 19.28 -31.56 29.01
CA ASP A 4 19.33 -30.28 28.30
C ASP A 4 19.32 -30.49 26.77
N THR A 5 20.02 -31.51 26.29
CA THR A 5 20.02 -31.89 24.87
C THR A 5 18.65 -32.42 24.41
N GLN A 6 17.93 -33.14 25.28
CA GLN A 6 16.56 -33.59 24.97
C GLN A 6 15.58 -32.42 24.86
N GLU A 7 15.70 -31.40 25.71
CA GLU A 7 14.87 -30.19 25.61
C GLU A 7 15.03 -29.50 24.25
N ILE A 8 16.27 -29.31 23.78
CA ILE A 8 16.54 -28.75 22.44
C ILE A 8 15.96 -29.64 21.33
N SER A 9 16.14 -30.96 21.43
CA SER A 9 15.60 -31.90 20.44
C SER A 9 14.07 -31.85 20.36
N ASN A 10 13.40 -31.52 21.47
CA ASN A 10 11.95 -31.32 21.53
C ASN A 10 11.51 -29.90 21.13
N GLY A 11 12.45 -29.04 20.72
CA GLY A 11 12.18 -27.66 20.31
C GLY A 11 11.97 -26.69 21.47
N ASN A 12 12.27 -27.09 22.71
CA ASN A 12 12.23 -26.21 23.87
C ASN A 12 13.60 -25.54 24.05
N PHE A 13 13.64 -24.21 23.94
CA PHE A 13 14.85 -23.40 24.12
C PHE A 13 14.79 -22.49 25.36
N ASN A 14 13.72 -22.60 26.16
CA ASN A 14 13.44 -21.75 27.33
C ASN A 14 13.79 -22.48 28.63
N PHE A 15 15.03 -22.93 28.75
CA PHE A 15 15.55 -23.57 29.95
C PHE A 15 17.01 -23.16 30.15
N ASP A 16 17.53 -23.25 31.39
CA ASP A 16 18.90 -22.87 31.71
C ASP A 16 19.84 -24.07 31.73
N VAL A 17 21.02 -23.94 31.10
CA VAL A 17 22.07 -24.96 31.18
C VAL A 17 22.91 -24.69 32.44
N SER A 18 22.66 -25.45 33.51
CA SER A 18 23.36 -25.29 34.78
C SER A 18 24.52 -26.30 34.92
N VAL A 19 25.69 -25.96 34.39
CA VAL A 19 26.94 -26.71 34.64
C VAL A 19 27.96 -25.75 35.24
N LYS A 20 28.37 -25.99 36.49
CA LYS A 20 29.42 -25.22 37.18
C LYS A 20 30.66 -26.10 37.29
N SER A 21 31.50 -26.05 36.27
CA SER A 21 32.79 -26.71 36.25
C SER A 21 33.81 -25.78 35.59
N ASN A 22 35.06 -25.84 36.05
CA ASN A 22 36.18 -25.05 35.52
C ASN A 22 37.11 -25.90 34.63
N ASP A 23 36.59 -27.02 34.11
CA ASP A 23 37.27 -27.95 33.20
C ASP A 23 36.67 -27.86 31.78
N GLU A 24 37.10 -28.76 30.89
CA GLU A 24 36.63 -28.84 29.50
C GLU A 24 35.11 -29.06 29.40
N ILE A 25 34.48 -29.65 30.43
CA ILE A 25 33.02 -29.82 30.50
C ILE A 25 32.33 -28.48 30.75
N GLY A 26 32.95 -27.60 31.53
CA GLY A 26 32.53 -26.21 31.71
C GLY A 26 32.56 -25.42 30.40
N GLU A 27 33.66 -25.50 29.65
CA GLU A 27 33.79 -24.83 28.34
C GLU A 27 32.77 -25.34 27.30
N LEU A 28 32.54 -26.66 27.27
CA LEU A 28 31.52 -27.26 26.42
C LEU A 28 30.12 -26.78 26.81
N ALA A 29 29.82 -26.66 28.11
CA ALA A 29 28.54 -26.17 28.59
C ALA A 29 28.28 -24.71 28.17
N GLN A 30 29.31 -23.85 28.23
CA GLN A 30 29.22 -22.47 27.75
C GLN A 30 29.00 -22.41 26.23
N SER A 31 29.74 -23.22 25.47
CA SER A 31 29.58 -23.30 24.01
C SER A 31 28.18 -23.79 23.61
N PHE A 32 27.64 -24.77 24.35
CA PHE A 32 26.30 -25.29 24.17
C PHE A 32 25.22 -24.25 24.53
N GLU A 33 25.39 -23.50 25.61
CA GLU A 33 24.51 -22.40 26.00
C GLU A 33 24.47 -21.31 24.91
N MET A 34 25.63 -20.92 24.37
CA MET A 34 25.72 -19.97 23.26
C MET A 34 25.01 -20.48 22.01
N MET A 35 25.15 -21.77 21.68
CA MET A 35 24.43 -22.39 20.56
C MET A 35 22.91 -22.35 20.76
N LYS A 36 22.42 -22.70 21.97
CA LYS A 36 21.00 -22.66 22.33
C LYS A 36 20.42 -21.25 22.16
N ILE A 37 21.10 -20.23 22.69
CA ILE A 37 20.68 -18.83 22.56
C ILE A 37 20.62 -18.40 21.09
N LYS A 38 21.65 -18.76 20.30
CA LYS A 38 21.71 -18.40 18.88
C LYS A 38 20.58 -19.04 18.06
N ILE A 39 20.30 -20.33 18.30
CA ILE A 39 19.19 -21.04 17.64
C ILE A 39 17.85 -20.42 18.04
N LYS A 40 17.63 -20.13 19.34
CA LYS A 40 16.41 -19.47 19.81
C LYS A 40 16.17 -18.14 19.10
N ASN A 41 17.18 -17.28 19.06
CA ASN A 41 17.09 -15.98 18.39
C ASN A 41 16.79 -16.11 16.89
N GLN A 42 17.38 -17.10 16.22
CA GLN A 42 17.08 -17.39 14.81
C GLN A 42 15.64 -17.84 14.62
N ILE A 43 15.13 -18.74 15.48
CA ILE A 43 13.74 -19.19 15.42
C ILE A 43 12.78 -18.01 15.63
N ASP A 44 13.05 -17.13 16.59
CA ASP A 44 12.21 -15.97 16.85
C ASP A 44 12.24 -14.97 15.69
N THR A 45 13.40 -14.78 15.05
CA THR A 45 13.53 -13.97 13.83
C THR A 45 12.72 -14.58 12.68
N ILE A 46 12.86 -15.89 12.43
CA ILE A 46 12.11 -16.59 11.38
C ILE A 46 10.60 -16.51 11.62
N LYS A 47 10.14 -16.65 12.86
CA LYS A 47 8.72 -16.51 13.20
C LYS A 47 8.22 -15.10 12.89
N LYS A 48 8.98 -14.08 13.30
CA LYS A 48 8.63 -12.68 13.03
C LYS A 48 8.59 -12.40 11.52
N ASP A 49 9.57 -12.87 10.77
CA ASP A 49 9.63 -12.70 9.32
C ASP A 49 8.47 -13.42 8.62
N ARG A 50 8.16 -14.64 9.06
CA ARG A 50 6.98 -15.40 8.58
C ARG A 50 5.69 -14.64 8.85
N ASP A 51 5.49 -14.11 10.05
CA ASP A 51 4.27 -13.38 10.42
C ASP A 51 4.14 -12.08 9.60
N ASN A 52 5.26 -11.39 9.36
CA ASN A 52 5.31 -10.22 8.48
C ASN A 52 4.97 -10.57 7.04
N LEU A 53 5.51 -11.69 6.53
CA LEU A 53 5.22 -12.18 5.18
C LEU A 53 3.74 -12.53 5.02
N ILE A 54 3.15 -13.26 5.97
CA ILE A 54 1.73 -13.61 5.96
C ILE A 54 0.85 -12.34 5.95
N LYS A 55 1.21 -11.33 6.75
CA LYS A 55 0.51 -10.03 6.74
C LYS A 55 0.64 -9.31 5.40
N SER A 56 1.83 -9.31 4.81
CA SER A 56 2.03 -8.70 3.49
C SER A 56 1.23 -9.41 2.41
N GLU A 57 1.19 -10.75 2.43
CA GLU A 57 0.40 -11.53 1.48
C GLU A 57 -1.11 -11.29 1.67
N SER A 58 -1.59 -11.20 2.91
CA SER A 58 -2.99 -10.93 3.18
C SER A 58 -3.40 -9.53 2.72
N HIS A 59 -2.57 -8.52 2.96
CA HIS A 59 -2.79 -7.15 2.45
C HIS A 59 -2.82 -7.13 0.92
N ARG A 60 -1.86 -7.81 0.28
CA ARG A 60 -1.81 -7.92 -1.19
C ARG A 60 -3.07 -8.57 -1.75
N LYS A 61 -3.54 -9.65 -1.11
CA LYS A 61 -4.77 -10.33 -1.52
C LYS A 61 -5.99 -9.41 -1.43
N VAL A 62 -6.18 -8.76 -0.27
CA VAL A 62 -7.29 -7.81 -0.06
C VAL A 62 -7.25 -6.67 -1.08
N PHE A 63 -6.06 -6.14 -1.38
CA PHE A 63 -5.88 -5.11 -2.40
C PHE A 63 -6.37 -5.58 -3.78
N TYR A 64 -5.91 -6.74 -4.25
CA TYR A 64 -6.33 -7.26 -5.56
C TYR A 64 -7.82 -7.59 -5.61
N ASP A 65 -8.38 -8.14 -4.54
CA ASP A 65 -9.82 -8.42 -4.45
C ASP A 65 -10.62 -7.11 -4.59
N ASN A 66 -10.23 -6.06 -3.85
CA ASN A 66 -10.88 -4.76 -3.91
C ASN A 66 -10.77 -4.12 -5.30
N VAL A 67 -9.56 -4.07 -5.88
CA VAL A 67 -9.35 -3.53 -7.24
C VAL A 67 -10.20 -4.27 -8.27
N THR A 68 -10.26 -5.60 -8.18
CA THR A 68 -11.07 -6.41 -9.10
C THR A 68 -12.56 -6.08 -8.99
N HIS A 69 -13.06 -5.94 -7.76
CA HIS A 69 -14.46 -5.55 -7.53
C HIS A 69 -14.75 -4.16 -8.07
N GLU A 70 -13.90 -3.18 -7.77
CA GLU A 70 -14.11 -1.80 -8.18
C GLU A 70 -13.96 -1.59 -9.70
N ILE A 71 -13.17 -2.42 -10.41
CA ILE A 71 -13.10 -2.43 -11.88
C ILE A 71 -14.34 -3.11 -12.50
N LYS A 72 -14.83 -4.20 -11.89
CA LYS A 72 -15.93 -4.98 -12.45
C LYS A 72 -17.21 -4.14 -12.59
N THR A 73 -17.53 -3.33 -11.59
CA THR A 73 -18.75 -2.49 -11.60
C THR A 73 -18.82 -1.52 -12.79
N PRO A 74 -17.88 -0.59 -13.01
CA PRO A 74 -17.92 0.32 -14.16
C PRO A 74 -17.83 -0.44 -15.49
N LEU A 75 -17.11 -1.56 -15.56
CA LEU A 75 -17.04 -2.38 -16.76
C LEU A 75 -18.39 -3.01 -17.12
N THR A 76 -19.09 -3.59 -16.14
CA THR A 76 -20.45 -4.13 -16.34
C THR A 76 -21.43 -3.04 -16.77
N ILE A 77 -21.29 -1.82 -16.24
CA ILE A 77 -22.13 -0.69 -16.66
C ILE A 77 -21.83 -0.29 -18.12
N ILE A 78 -20.56 -0.21 -18.50
CA ILE A 78 -20.15 0.08 -19.88
C ILE A 78 -20.73 -0.96 -20.84
N ASP A 79 -20.57 -2.25 -20.52
CA ASP A 79 -21.05 -3.36 -21.32
C ASP A 79 -22.59 -3.33 -21.47
N GLY A 80 -23.32 -3.11 -20.36
CA GLY A 80 -24.78 -3.00 -20.39
C GLY A 80 -25.29 -1.83 -21.23
N TYR A 81 -24.65 -0.66 -21.16
CA TYR A 81 -25.02 0.48 -22.01
C TYR A 81 -24.61 0.27 -23.47
N ALA A 82 -23.51 -0.42 -23.75
CA ALA A 82 -23.12 -0.77 -25.11
C ALA A 82 -24.12 -1.74 -25.74
N GLN A 83 -24.53 -2.77 -24.99
CA GLN A 83 -25.58 -3.71 -25.40
C GLN A 83 -26.90 -2.98 -25.71
N MET A 84 -27.30 -2.05 -24.84
CA MET A 84 -28.53 -1.26 -25.04
C MET A 84 -28.49 -0.39 -26.32
N ILE A 85 -27.31 0.09 -26.74
CA ILE A 85 -27.17 0.84 -28.02
C ILE A 85 -27.27 -0.10 -29.23
N LEU A 86 -26.83 -1.35 -29.09
CA LEU A 86 -26.83 -2.34 -30.17
C LEU A 86 -28.21 -2.98 -30.40
N ASP A 87 -29.08 -2.99 -29.38
CA ASP A 87 -30.44 -3.53 -29.49
C ASP A 87 -31.36 -2.62 -30.34
N GLU A 88 -32.22 -3.21 -31.18
CA GLU A 88 -33.04 -2.51 -32.18
C GLU A 88 -34.03 -1.49 -31.57
N GLU A 89 -34.46 -1.70 -30.32
CA GLU A 89 -35.35 -0.78 -29.57
C GLU A 89 -34.60 0.41 -28.95
N GLY A 90 -33.26 0.40 -28.94
CA GLY A 90 -32.40 1.41 -28.30
C GLY A 90 -31.96 2.57 -29.21
N GLN A 91 -32.44 2.63 -30.45
CA GLN A 91 -31.95 3.55 -31.49
C GLN A 91 -32.56 4.96 -31.45
N GLU A 92 -33.36 5.29 -30.43
CA GLU A 92 -33.73 6.69 -30.22
C GLU A 92 -32.49 7.54 -29.91
N GLU A 93 -32.31 8.64 -30.63
CA GLU A 93 -31.14 9.51 -30.51
C GLU A 93 -30.86 9.95 -29.06
N ASN A 94 -31.92 10.25 -28.29
CA ASN A 94 -31.81 10.61 -26.89
C ASN A 94 -31.29 9.47 -25.99
N ILE A 95 -31.64 8.22 -26.30
CA ILE A 95 -31.19 7.03 -25.56
C ILE A 95 -29.72 6.77 -25.84
N VAL A 96 -29.32 6.84 -27.11
CA VAL A 96 -27.91 6.68 -27.55
C VAL A 96 -27.01 7.74 -26.90
N ILE A 97 -27.43 9.01 -26.89
CA ILE A 97 -26.65 10.09 -26.27
C ILE A 97 -26.48 9.86 -24.76
N LYS A 98 -27.53 9.43 -24.06
CA LYS A 98 -27.46 9.11 -22.63
C LYS A 98 -26.54 7.93 -22.35
N ALA A 99 -26.64 6.86 -23.15
CA ALA A 99 -25.82 5.68 -23.04
C ALA A 99 -24.32 5.99 -23.30
N ALA A 100 -24.03 6.73 -24.37
CA ALA A 100 -22.68 7.18 -24.68
C ALA A 100 -22.07 8.05 -23.57
N SER A 101 -22.87 8.94 -22.97
CA SER A 101 -22.46 9.75 -21.81
C SER A 101 -22.12 8.87 -20.59
N LYS A 102 -22.92 7.84 -20.32
CA LYS A 102 -22.67 6.88 -19.22
C LYS A 102 -21.40 6.07 -19.46
N ILE A 103 -21.22 5.52 -20.66
CA ILE A 103 -20.00 4.80 -21.05
C ILE A 103 -18.77 5.68 -20.86
N LYS A 104 -18.80 6.94 -21.33
CA LYS A 104 -17.70 7.89 -21.18
C LYS A 104 -17.37 8.16 -19.71
N ASN A 105 -18.38 8.35 -18.87
CA ASN A 105 -18.18 8.62 -17.45
C ASN A 105 -17.55 7.42 -16.72
N GLU A 106 -18.03 6.21 -16.95
CA GLU A 106 -17.44 5.00 -16.34
C GLU A 106 -16.03 4.71 -16.87
N SER A 107 -15.76 4.99 -18.15
CA SER A 107 -14.42 4.89 -18.73
C SER A 107 -13.44 5.86 -18.05
N ASN A 108 -13.87 7.11 -17.79
CA ASN A 108 -13.05 8.07 -17.04
C ASN A 108 -12.78 7.62 -15.60
N LYS A 109 -13.74 6.97 -14.93
CA LYS A 109 -13.52 6.40 -13.59
C LYS A 109 -12.46 5.30 -13.63
N LEU A 110 -12.54 4.39 -14.60
CA LEU A 110 -11.54 3.33 -14.78
C LEU A 110 -10.14 3.91 -15.03
N ILE A 111 -10.02 4.96 -15.85
CA ILE A 111 -8.75 5.64 -16.10
C ILE A 111 -8.17 6.22 -14.81
N ASN A 112 -8.98 6.94 -14.01
CA ASN A 112 -8.52 7.51 -12.75
C ASN A 112 -8.06 6.43 -11.76
N MET A 113 -8.80 5.32 -11.67
CA MET A 113 -8.42 4.19 -10.82
C MET A 113 -7.08 3.56 -11.23
N ILE A 114 -6.83 3.41 -12.54
CA ILE A 114 -5.54 2.95 -13.06
C ILE A 114 -4.42 3.94 -12.70
N ILE A 115 -4.68 5.24 -12.83
CA ILE A 115 -3.71 6.28 -12.43
C ILE A 115 -3.39 6.17 -10.94
N ASP A 116 -4.39 5.97 -10.10
CA ASP A 116 -4.20 5.81 -8.65
C ASP A 116 -3.36 4.57 -8.31
N ILE A 117 -3.60 3.44 -8.99
CA ILE A 117 -2.78 2.22 -8.85
C ILE A 117 -1.33 2.47 -9.30
N LEU A 118 -1.13 3.15 -10.43
CA LEU A 118 0.21 3.50 -10.93
C LEU A 118 0.95 4.45 -9.98
N ASN A 119 0.23 5.39 -9.35
CA ASN A 119 0.80 6.30 -8.38
C ASN A 119 1.20 5.57 -7.09
N LEU A 120 0.36 4.64 -6.60
CA LEU A 120 0.71 3.76 -5.48
C LEU A 120 1.96 2.93 -5.78
N SER A 121 2.05 2.32 -6.97
CA SER A 121 3.22 1.54 -7.37
C SER A 121 4.50 2.38 -7.47
N LYS A 122 4.41 3.64 -7.89
CA LYS A 122 5.53 4.60 -7.88
C LYS A 122 5.98 4.99 -6.47
N LEU A 123 5.04 5.07 -5.52
CA LEU A 123 5.34 5.35 -4.12
C LEU A 123 6.05 4.16 -3.47
N GLU A 124 5.63 2.92 -3.75
CA GLU A 124 6.29 1.71 -3.21
C GLU A 124 7.69 1.48 -3.79
N SER A 125 7.93 1.84 -5.05
CA SER A 125 9.23 1.65 -5.73
C SER A 125 10.26 2.74 -5.43
N LYS A 126 9.82 3.93 -5.00
CA LYS A 126 10.72 4.94 -4.45
C LYS A 126 11.03 4.59 -3.01
N SER A 127 12.11 3.85 -2.80
CA SER A 127 12.83 3.88 -1.53
C SER A 127 12.99 5.35 -1.13
N SER A 128 12.61 5.65 0.11
CA SER A 128 12.58 6.99 0.68
C SER A 128 13.98 7.61 0.65
N ASN A 129 14.37 8.17 -0.49
CA ASN A 129 15.53 9.03 -0.55
C ASN A 129 15.18 10.28 0.23
N ASP A 130 15.99 10.58 1.24
CA ASP A 130 15.98 11.73 2.16
C ASP A 130 16.13 13.10 1.44
N LEU A 131 15.37 13.33 0.37
CA LEU A 131 15.37 14.58 -0.37
C LEU A 131 14.26 15.46 0.20
N LYS A 132 14.64 16.37 1.10
CA LYS A 132 13.81 17.51 1.47
C LYS A 132 13.67 18.41 0.24
N GLU A 133 12.51 18.40 -0.38
CA GLU A 133 12.23 19.29 -1.51
C GLU A 133 11.69 20.63 -0.99
N LYS A 134 12.27 21.72 -1.49
CA LYS A 134 11.76 23.08 -1.25
C LYS A 134 10.56 23.30 -2.17
N ILE A 135 9.38 23.47 -1.58
CA ILE A 135 8.13 23.69 -2.29
C ILE A 135 7.73 25.16 -2.15
N ASP A 136 7.44 25.80 -3.28
CA ASP A 136 6.81 27.11 -3.34
C ASP A 136 5.31 26.95 -3.14
N VAL A 137 4.84 27.26 -1.93
CA VAL A 137 3.43 27.07 -1.53
C VAL A 137 2.53 28.04 -2.28
N LYS A 138 3.02 29.25 -2.55
CA LYS A 138 2.26 30.26 -3.30
C LYS A 138 2.00 29.77 -4.71
N MET A 139 3.04 29.32 -5.42
CA MET A 139 2.90 28.80 -6.79
C MET A 139 1.96 27.58 -6.83
N MET A 140 2.03 26.71 -5.82
CA MET A 140 1.12 25.56 -5.71
C MET A 140 -0.34 26.00 -5.53
N ILE A 141 -0.62 26.93 -4.62
CA ILE A 141 -1.98 27.44 -4.39
C ILE A 141 -2.50 28.19 -5.63
N GLU A 142 -1.65 28.97 -6.30
CA GLU A 142 -2.02 29.67 -7.54
C GLU A 142 -2.48 28.70 -8.62
N ASN A 143 -1.73 27.60 -8.82
CA ASN A 143 -2.07 26.53 -9.77
C ASN A 143 -3.40 25.86 -9.42
N ILE A 144 -3.64 25.53 -8.15
CA ILE A 144 -4.89 24.93 -7.68
C ILE A 144 -6.06 25.89 -7.93
N CYS A 145 -5.94 27.16 -7.52
CA CYS A 145 -6.98 28.15 -7.75
C CYS A 145 -7.28 28.34 -9.25
N CYS A 146 -6.26 28.24 -10.11
CA CYS A 146 -6.43 28.32 -11.57
C CYS A 146 -7.25 27.13 -12.10
N GLN A 147 -6.94 25.91 -11.66
CA GLN A 147 -7.71 24.72 -12.04
C GLN A 147 -9.17 24.78 -11.55
N ILE A 148 -9.39 25.24 -10.32
CA ILE A 148 -10.73 25.33 -9.73
C ILE A 148 -11.51 26.49 -10.36
N SER A 149 -10.85 27.56 -10.85
CA SER A 149 -11.53 28.70 -11.47
C SER A 149 -12.47 28.32 -12.62
N ILE A 150 -12.13 27.27 -13.37
CA ILE A 150 -12.94 26.76 -14.48
C ILE A 150 -14.27 26.20 -13.97
N LYS A 151 -14.23 25.44 -12.86
CA LYS A 151 -15.44 24.94 -12.19
C LYS A 151 -16.18 26.06 -11.47
N ALA A 152 -15.47 26.98 -10.80
CA ALA A 152 -16.06 28.09 -10.05
C ALA A 152 -16.89 29.02 -10.95
N LYS A 153 -16.42 29.31 -12.18
CA LYS A 153 -17.19 30.07 -13.18
C LYS A 153 -18.52 29.41 -13.54
N LYS A 154 -18.59 28.07 -13.54
CA LYS A 154 -19.83 27.34 -13.83
C LYS A 154 -20.90 27.54 -12.74
N TYR A 155 -20.49 27.89 -11.53
CA TYR A 155 -21.36 28.10 -10.37
C TYR A 155 -21.41 29.57 -9.93
N GLU A 156 -20.91 30.50 -10.75
CA GLU A 156 -20.86 31.94 -10.44
C GLU A 156 -20.10 32.27 -9.13
N ILE A 157 -19.11 31.44 -8.77
CA ILE A 157 -18.28 31.64 -7.58
C ILE A 157 -17.01 32.43 -7.93
N SER A 158 -16.76 33.52 -7.21
CA SER A 158 -15.52 34.30 -7.28
C SER A 158 -14.48 33.79 -6.28
N ILE A 159 -13.24 33.57 -6.76
CA ILE A 159 -12.11 33.16 -5.92
C ILE A 159 -11.19 34.37 -5.72
N GLU A 160 -11.23 34.96 -4.52
CA GLU A 160 -10.26 35.96 -4.09
C GLU A 160 -9.05 35.27 -3.44
N LYS A 161 -7.85 35.76 -3.74
CA LYS A 161 -6.59 35.19 -3.24
C LYS A 161 -5.81 36.28 -2.51
N GLN A 162 -5.47 36.04 -1.25
CA GLN A 162 -4.49 36.81 -0.50
C GLN A 162 -3.35 35.86 -0.13
N LEU A 163 -2.23 35.93 -0.86
CA LEU A 163 -1.12 35.00 -0.74
C LEU A 163 0.18 35.77 -0.45
N GLU A 164 0.87 35.35 0.60
CA GLU A 164 2.24 35.79 0.91
C GLU A 164 3.25 34.74 0.43
N ASP A 165 4.47 35.19 0.11
CA ASP A 165 5.54 34.29 -0.34
C ASP A 165 5.93 33.32 0.78
N THR A 166 5.51 32.07 0.65
CA THR A 166 5.68 31.03 1.66
C THR A 166 6.35 29.81 1.07
N PHE A 167 7.44 29.35 1.71
CA PHE A 167 8.15 28.14 1.31
C PHE A 167 8.00 27.07 2.38
N MET A 168 7.77 25.82 1.96
CA MET A 168 7.70 24.66 2.85
C MET A 168 8.73 23.62 2.44
N TYR A 169 9.40 23.02 3.42
CA TYR A 169 10.23 21.84 3.21
C TYR A 169 9.40 20.61 3.51
N MET A 170 9.13 19.81 2.49
CA MET A 170 8.38 18.57 2.65
C MET A 170 9.35 17.39 2.68
N GLN A 171 9.16 16.51 3.66
CA GLN A 171 9.80 15.19 3.71
C GLN A 171 8.68 14.16 3.71
N ILE A 172 8.66 13.29 2.70
CA ILE A 172 7.71 12.17 2.66
C ILE A 172 8.28 11.06 3.54
N VAL A 173 7.66 10.85 4.70
CA VAL A 173 7.99 9.76 5.61
C VAL A 173 6.95 8.66 5.44
N MET A 174 7.36 7.48 4.98
CA MET A 174 6.50 6.30 4.97
C MET A 174 6.53 5.66 6.37
N THR A 175 5.39 5.64 7.07
CA THR A 175 5.18 4.91 8.33
C THR A 175 4.35 3.66 8.10
#